data_AF-A0A7V2UKF9-F1
#
_entry.id   AF-A0A7V2UKF9-F1
#
_cell.length_a   1.000
_cell.length_b   1.000
_cell.length_c   1.000
_cell.angle_alpha   90.00
_cell.angle_beta   90.00
_cell.angle_gamma   90.00
#
_symmetry.space_group_name_H-M   'P 1'
#
loop_
_entity.id
_entity.type
_entity.pdbx_description
1 polymer ?
#
loop_
_entity_poly.entity_id
_entity_poly.type
_entity_poly.pdbx_seq_one_letter_code
_entity_poly.pdbx_strand_id
1 'polypeptide(L)'
;LCLYGNDIDTTTTPVEAALNWAMQKVRRTGGARAGGFPGASKILAQLDGTQPPQRLRVGLIAKERVPVREHVELQNAAGERIGEVTSGLLGPSINQPIALGYVQSGYAALGTQVQALVRGKAVPMEVAPLPFVPNRYFRG
;
A
#
# COMPACT_ATOMS: atom_id res chain seq x y z
N LEU A 1 -4.81 8.52 2.59
CA LEU A 1 -4.49 8.46 4.04
C LEU A 1 -4.80 7.04 4.51
N CYS A 2 -4.15 6.56 5.57
CA CYS A 2 -4.40 5.21 6.09
C CYS A 2 -5.47 5.26 7.20
N LEU A 3 -6.29 4.21 7.30
CA LEU A 3 -7.16 3.92 8.43
C LEU A 3 -6.56 2.79 9.28
N TYR A 4 -6.28 3.04 10.56
CA TYR A 4 -5.79 2.00 11.48
C TYR A 4 -6.87 0.95 11.73
N GLY A 5 -6.48 -0.32 11.70
CA GLY A 5 -7.42 -1.47 11.70
C GLY A 5 -7.78 -1.96 10.31
N ASN A 6 -7.49 -1.17 9.26
CA ASN A 6 -7.68 -1.55 7.85
C ASN A 6 -6.34 -1.56 7.11
N ASP A 7 -5.77 -0.38 6.87
CA ASP A 7 -4.59 -0.22 6.00
C ASP A 7 -3.27 -0.37 6.77
N ILE A 8 -3.31 -0.24 8.09
CA ILE A 8 -2.20 -0.43 9.01
C ILE A 8 -2.71 -1.04 10.32
N ASP A 9 -1.89 -1.90 10.91
CA ASP A 9 -2.16 -2.58 12.18
C ASP A 9 -0.83 -2.90 12.91
N THR A 10 -0.89 -3.73 13.95
CA THR A 10 0.29 -4.15 14.74
C THR A 10 1.24 -5.09 13.99
N THR A 11 0.85 -5.64 12.84
CA THR A 11 1.62 -6.55 11.99
C THR A 11 2.30 -5.84 10.82
N THR A 12 1.87 -4.62 10.47
CA THR A 12 2.43 -3.82 9.38
C THR A 12 3.54 -2.89 9.86
N THR A 13 4.69 -2.90 9.18
CA THR A 13 5.75 -1.92 9.45
C THR A 13 5.51 -0.60 8.72
N PRO A 14 6.14 0.52 9.14
CA PRO A 14 6.11 1.76 8.38
C PRO A 14 6.66 1.63 6.95
N VAL A 15 7.60 0.71 6.72
CA VAL A 15 8.18 0.48 5.38
C VAL A 15 7.19 -0.24 4.48
N GLU A 16 6.58 -1.32 4.98
CA GLU A 16 5.50 -2.03 4.29
C GLU A 16 4.33 -1.08 3.96
N ALA A 17 3.97 -0.19 4.89
CA ALA A 17 2.88 0.76 4.73
C ALA A 17 3.22 2.00 3.87
N ALA A 18 4.43 2.11 3.31
CA ALA A 18 4.90 3.31 2.60
C ALA A 18 4.78 4.61 3.43
N LEU A 19 5.07 4.53 4.73
CA LEU A 19 5.01 5.63 5.71
C LEU A 19 6.40 6.10 6.16
N ASN A 20 7.44 5.80 5.38
CA ASN A 20 8.83 6.16 5.69
C ASN A 20 9.03 7.67 5.96
N TRP A 21 8.19 8.52 5.37
CA TRP A 21 8.22 9.97 5.55
C TRP A 21 8.01 10.41 7.01
N ALA A 22 7.29 9.61 7.81
CA ALA A 22 7.06 9.90 9.23
C ALA A 22 8.31 9.65 10.10
N MET A 23 9.30 8.92 9.59
CA MET A 23 10.54 8.64 10.30
C MET A 23 11.60 9.69 10.01
N GLN A 24 12.00 10.40 11.06
CA GLN A 24 13.07 11.39 11.01
C GLN A 24 14.40 10.76 10.56
N LYS A 25 15.13 11.44 9.65
CA LYS A 25 16.42 10.96 9.11
C LYS A 25 17.43 10.61 10.21
N VAL A 26 17.50 11.40 11.28
CA VAL A 26 18.39 11.17 12.44
C VAL A 26 18.16 9.85 13.17
N ARG A 27 16.99 9.22 13.01
CA ARG A 27 16.67 7.90 13.59
C ARG A 27 17.03 6.73 12.68
N ARG A 28 17.33 6.97 11.40
CA ARG A 28 17.71 5.94 10.43
C ARG A 28 19.18 5.53 10.62
N THR A 29 19.58 4.42 9.99
CA THR A 29 20.97 3.95 9.95
C THR A 29 21.91 5.07 9.51
N GLY A 30 23.02 5.25 10.23
CA GLY A 30 23.98 6.34 10.02
C GLY A 30 23.57 7.71 10.61
N GLY A 31 22.37 7.85 11.19
CA GLY A 31 21.95 9.07 11.88
C GLY A 31 22.51 9.22 13.29
N ALA A 32 22.61 10.46 13.79
CA ALA A 32 23.14 10.76 15.13
C ALA A 32 22.35 10.13 16.31
N ARG A 33 21.11 9.66 16.07
CA ARG A 33 20.29 8.90 17.04
C ARG A 33 19.69 7.66 16.37
N ALA A 34 20.50 6.96 15.58
CA ALA A 34 20.09 5.76 14.86
C ALA A 34 19.45 4.74 15.81
N GLY A 35 18.29 4.21 15.43
CA GLY A 35 17.58 3.21 16.23
C GLY A 35 17.01 3.75 17.56
N GLY A 36 16.98 2.88 18.57
CA GLY A 36 16.43 3.20 19.90
C GLY A 36 14.92 3.47 19.91
N PHE A 37 14.18 2.96 18.92
CA PHE A 37 12.72 3.00 18.86
C PHE A 37 12.15 1.58 18.75
N PRO A 38 10.88 1.35 19.14
CA PRO A 38 10.26 0.03 19.05
C PRO A 38 10.32 -0.54 17.62
N GLY A 39 10.80 -1.77 17.47
CA GLY A 39 10.92 -2.43 16.16
C GLY A 39 12.08 -1.93 15.28
N ALA A 40 13.00 -1.12 15.80
CA ALA A 40 14.10 -0.53 15.03
C ALA A 40 14.88 -1.53 14.19
N SER A 41 15.27 -2.69 14.72
CA SER A 41 16.06 -3.67 13.98
C SER A 41 15.36 -4.12 12.68
N LYS A 42 14.07 -4.45 12.73
CA LYS A 42 13.29 -4.86 11.55
C LYS A 42 13.09 -3.70 10.58
N ILE A 43 12.71 -2.54 11.10
CA ILE A 43 12.39 -1.36 10.29
C ILE A 43 13.63 -0.84 9.56
N LEU A 44 14.77 -0.77 10.24
CA LEU A 44 16.03 -0.34 9.64
C LEU A 44 16.53 -1.36 8.61
N ALA A 45 16.44 -2.67 8.89
CA ALA A 45 16.79 -3.69 7.91
C ALA A 45 15.95 -3.62 6.62
N GLN A 46 14.65 -3.29 6.74
CA GLN A 46 13.78 -3.04 5.59
C GLN A 46 14.14 -1.77 4.82
N LEU A 47 14.50 -0.68 5.51
CA LEU A 47 14.95 0.56 4.87
C LEU A 47 16.29 0.41 4.14
N ASP A 48 17.22 -0.31 4.76
CA ASP A 48 18.58 -0.50 4.26
C ASP A 48 18.65 -1.59 3.17
N GLY A 49 17.54 -2.31 2.94
CA GLY A 49 17.45 -3.37 1.94
C GLY A 49 18.12 -4.69 2.34
N THR A 50 18.61 -4.80 3.58
CA THR A 50 19.23 -6.03 4.08
C THR A 50 18.20 -7.12 4.39
N GLN A 51 16.97 -6.73 4.76
CA GLN A 51 15.80 -7.59 4.83
C GLN A 51 14.62 -6.87 4.21
N PRO A 52 14.50 -6.86 2.87
CA PRO A 52 13.49 -6.05 2.18
C PRO A 52 12.06 -6.48 2.57
N PRO A 53 11.10 -5.55 2.60
CA PRO A 53 9.71 -5.88 2.88
C PRO A 53 9.19 -6.86 1.83
N GLN A 54 8.42 -7.85 2.26
CA GLN A 54 7.84 -8.86 1.37
C GLN A 54 6.52 -8.41 0.74
N ARG A 55 5.87 -7.41 1.34
CA ARG A 55 4.65 -6.77 0.85
C ARG A 55 4.76 -5.25 0.99
N LEU A 56 4.07 -4.54 0.09
CA LEU A 56 3.99 -3.08 0.10
C LEU A 56 2.55 -2.63 -0.07
N ARG A 57 2.17 -1.58 0.67
CA ARG A 57 0.89 -0.91 0.51
C ARG A 57 0.89 -0.08 -0.77
N VAL A 58 -0.13 -0.26 -1.58
CA VAL A 58 -0.30 0.42 -2.86
C VAL A 58 -1.67 1.10 -2.94
N GLY A 59 -1.79 2.07 -3.85
CA GLY A 59 -3.09 2.53 -4.35
C GLY A 59 -3.49 1.70 -5.56
N LEU A 60 -4.78 1.42 -5.70
CA LEU A 60 -5.35 0.65 -6.80
C LEU A 60 -6.52 1.40 -7.41
N ILE A 61 -6.63 1.37 -8.74
CA ILE A 61 -7.78 1.89 -9.49
C ILE A 61 -8.36 0.74 -10.31
N ALA A 62 -9.66 0.49 -10.18
CA ALA A 62 -10.34 -0.49 -11.04
C ALA A 62 -10.51 0.05 -12.46
N LYS A 63 -10.27 -0.80 -13.46
CA LYS A 63 -10.48 -0.48 -14.88
C LYS A 63 -11.95 -0.56 -15.29
N GLU A 64 -12.76 -1.20 -14.45
CA GLU A 64 -14.20 -1.31 -14.61
C GLU A 64 -14.92 -0.60 -13.46
N ARG A 65 -16.19 -0.24 -13.66
CA ARG A 65 -17.00 0.47 -12.66
C ARG A 65 -17.56 -0.47 -11.58
N VAL A 66 -16.73 -1.38 -11.08
CA VAL A 66 -17.05 -2.35 -10.02
C VAL A 66 -16.33 -1.96 -8.74
N PRO A 67 -17.04 -1.58 -7.66
CA PRO A 67 -16.42 -1.31 -6.37
C PRO A 67 -15.76 -2.57 -5.78
N VAL A 68 -14.49 -2.43 -5.41
CA VAL A 68 -13.74 -3.47 -4.70
C VAL A 68 -13.68 -3.10 -3.22
N ARG A 69 -14.09 -4.01 -2.34
CA ARG A 69 -14.15 -3.79 -0.89
C ARG A 69 -12.94 -4.42 -0.20
N GLU A 70 -12.78 -4.13 1.09
CA GLU A 70 -11.83 -4.80 1.97
C GLU A 70 -11.96 -6.33 1.94
N HIS A 71 -10.86 -7.03 2.24
CA HIS A 71 -10.72 -8.49 2.24
C HIS A 71 -10.91 -9.17 0.87
N VAL A 72 -10.88 -8.40 -0.21
CA VAL A 72 -10.84 -8.95 -1.57
C VAL A 72 -9.41 -9.37 -1.91
N GLU A 73 -9.27 -10.63 -2.31
CA GLU A 73 -8.00 -11.18 -2.79
C GLU A 73 -7.52 -10.49 -4.07
N LEU A 74 -6.22 -10.21 -4.11
CA LEU A 74 -5.54 -9.73 -5.31
C LEU A 74 -4.73 -10.87 -5.93
N GLN A 75 -4.91 -11.08 -7.23
CA GLN A 75 -4.21 -12.09 -8.01
C GLN A 75 -3.37 -11.46 -9.14
N ASN A 76 -2.33 -12.17 -9.56
CA ASN A 76 -1.59 -11.84 -10.77
C ASN A 76 -2.31 -12.38 -12.03
N ALA A 77 -1.68 -12.22 -13.21
CA ALA A 77 -2.24 -12.69 -14.47
C ALA A 77 -2.37 -14.23 -14.58
N ALA A 78 -1.62 -14.98 -13.78
CA ALA A 78 -1.70 -16.45 -13.72
C ALA A 78 -2.77 -16.94 -12.72
N GLY A 79 -3.47 -16.03 -12.03
CA GLY A 79 -4.46 -16.37 -11.01
C GLY A 79 -3.86 -16.69 -9.64
N GLU A 80 -2.57 -16.42 -9.43
CA GLU A 80 -1.91 -16.67 -8.15
C GLU A 80 -2.18 -15.51 -7.19
N ARG A 81 -2.47 -15.83 -5.92
CA ARG A 81 -2.66 -14.82 -4.87
C ARG A 81 -1.36 -14.05 -4.62
N ILE A 82 -1.42 -12.73 -4.78
CA ILE A 82 -0.30 -11.80 -4.56
C ILE A 82 -0.58 -10.77 -3.48
N GLY A 83 -1.81 -10.68 -2.97
CA GLY A 83 -2.17 -9.63 -2.04
C GLY A 83 -3.62 -9.63 -1.61
N GLU A 84 -4.02 -8.53 -0.98
CA GLU A 84 -5.36 -8.29 -0.49
C GLU A 84 -5.67 -6.79 -0.42
N VAL A 85 -6.92 -6.44 -0.69
CA VAL A 85 -7.48 -5.09 -0.51
C VAL A 85 -7.79 -4.85 0.97
N THR A 86 -7.34 -3.72 1.49
CA THR A 86 -7.56 -3.30 2.90
C THR A 86 -8.71 -2.30 3.05
N SER A 87 -8.93 -1.47 2.04
CA SER A 87 -10.03 -0.51 1.99
C SER A 87 -10.37 -0.19 0.54
N GLY A 88 -11.64 0.07 0.24
CA GLY A 88 -12.03 0.41 -1.13
C GLY A 88 -13.50 0.76 -1.31
N LEU A 89 -13.75 1.70 -2.23
CA LEU A 89 -15.08 2.20 -2.60
C LEU A 89 -15.02 2.94 -3.94
N LEU A 90 -16.17 3.39 -4.45
CA LEU A 90 -16.22 4.41 -5.49
C LEU A 90 -15.74 5.75 -4.92
N GLY A 91 -14.70 6.34 -5.50
CA GLY A 91 -14.26 7.69 -5.19
C GLY A 91 -15.06 8.72 -5.99
N PRO A 92 -15.97 9.51 -5.40
CA PRO A 92 -16.85 10.40 -6.16
C PRO A 92 -16.08 11.50 -6.91
N SER A 93 -15.03 12.05 -6.32
CA SER A 93 -14.24 13.13 -6.90
C SER A 93 -13.39 12.71 -8.11
N ILE A 94 -12.91 11.47 -8.13
CA ILE A 94 -12.17 10.89 -9.27
C ILE A 94 -13.11 10.12 -10.23
N ASN A 95 -14.37 9.91 -9.83
CA ASN A 95 -15.39 9.16 -10.54
C ASN A 95 -14.97 7.74 -10.94
N GLN A 96 -14.12 7.09 -10.13
CA GLN A 96 -13.55 5.77 -10.37
C GLN A 96 -13.53 4.95 -9.08
N PRO A 97 -13.69 3.60 -9.14
CA PRO A 97 -13.46 2.75 -7.98
C PRO A 97 -11.97 2.73 -7.63
N ILE A 98 -11.69 3.03 -6.37
CA ILE A 98 -10.33 3.11 -5.81
C ILE A 98 -10.24 2.19 -4.60
N ALA A 99 -9.04 1.69 -4.35
CA ALA A 99 -8.75 0.87 -3.19
C ALA A 99 -7.33 1.09 -2.68
N LEU A 100 -7.10 0.82 -1.40
CA LEU A 100 -5.77 0.53 -0.87
C LEU A 100 -5.67 -0.97 -0.66
N GLY A 101 -4.45 -1.50 -0.77
CA GLY A 101 -4.18 -2.90 -0.48
C GLY A 101 -2.70 -3.16 -0.33
N TYR A 102 -2.36 -4.36 0.10
CA TYR A 102 -0.99 -4.84 0.10
C TYR A 102 -0.81 -5.84 -1.02
N VAL A 103 0.28 -5.68 -1.77
CA VAL A 103 0.74 -6.66 -2.76
C VAL A 103 2.15 -7.11 -2.41
N GLN A 104 2.53 -8.30 -2.83
CA GLN A 104 3.93 -8.73 -2.83
C GLN A 104 4.80 -7.67 -3.51
N SER A 105 6.00 -7.42 -2.98
CA SER A 105 6.83 -6.27 -3.40
C SER A 105 7.16 -6.23 -4.90
N GLY A 106 7.23 -7.39 -5.56
CA GLY A 106 7.43 -7.48 -7.01
C GLY A 106 6.29 -6.91 -7.85
N TYR A 107 5.11 -6.71 -7.27
CA TYR A 107 3.90 -6.20 -7.94
C TYR A 107 3.54 -4.76 -7.53
N ALA A 108 4.40 -4.09 -6.77
CA ALA A 108 4.10 -2.76 -6.21
C ALA A 108 4.43 -1.60 -7.14
N ALA A 109 5.00 -1.85 -8.32
CA ALA A 109 5.37 -0.81 -9.27
C ALA A 109 4.12 -0.14 -9.87
N LEU A 110 4.18 1.18 -10.08
CA LEU A 110 3.10 1.92 -10.75
C LEU A 110 2.82 1.34 -12.13
N GLY A 111 1.54 1.27 -12.52
CA GLY A 111 1.10 0.68 -13.78
C GLY A 111 0.97 -0.84 -13.76
N THR A 112 1.42 -1.53 -12.70
CA THR A 112 1.27 -2.98 -12.58
C THR A 112 -0.21 -3.36 -12.58
N GLN A 113 -0.58 -4.31 -13.44
CA GLN A 113 -1.94 -4.84 -13.52
C GLN A 113 -2.12 -5.98 -12.51
N VAL A 114 -3.25 -5.97 -11.80
CA VAL A 114 -3.65 -7.01 -10.85
C VAL A 114 -5.14 -7.32 -11.03
N GLN A 115 -5.57 -8.48 -10.55
CA GLN A 115 -6.97 -8.90 -10.60
C GLN A 115 -7.55 -8.94 -9.18
N ALA A 116 -8.62 -8.21 -8.92
CA ALA A 116 -9.35 -8.29 -7.66
C ALA A 116 -10.50 -9.28 -7.76
N LEU A 117 -10.55 -10.28 -6.87
CA LEU A 117 -11.52 -11.37 -6.96
C LEU A 117 -12.82 -11.02 -6.23
N VAL A 118 -13.68 -10.26 -6.91
CA VAL A 118 -14.96 -9.81 -6.37
C VAL A 118 -16.02 -10.88 -6.63
N ARG A 119 -16.46 -11.56 -5.56
CA ARG A 119 -17.52 -12.60 -5.63
C ARG A 119 -17.20 -13.68 -6.69
N GLY A 120 -15.94 -14.10 -6.75
CA GLY A 120 -15.47 -15.12 -7.70
C GLY A 120 -15.23 -14.64 -9.13
N LYS A 121 -15.37 -13.33 -9.41
CA LYS A 121 -15.05 -12.75 -10.71
C LYS A 121 -13.81 -11.85 -10.60
N ALA A 122 -12.90 -11.99 -11.55
CA ALA A 122 -11.73 -11.13 -11.65
C ALA A 122 -12.16 -9.73 -12.14
N VAL A 123 -11.82 -8.71 -11.36
CA VAL A 123 -11.96 -7.30 -11.71
C VAL A 123 -10.57 -6.73 -11.98
N PRO A 124 -10.28 -6.27 -13.20
CA PRO A 124 -8.97 -5.71 -13.52
C PRO A 124 -8.74 -4.40 -12.76
N MET A 125 -7.58 -4.31 -12.10
CA MET A 125 -7.12 -3.12 -11.40
C MET A 125 -5.68 -2.80 -11.79
N GLU A 126 -5.28 -1.55 -11.56
CA GLU A 126 -3.92 -1.07 -11.77
C GLU A 126 -3.36 -0.40 -10.51
N VAL A 127 -2.09 -0.65 -10.22
CA VAL A 127 -1.34 0.06 -9.19
C VAL A 127 -1.14 1.52 -9.60
N ALA A 128 -1.69 2.42 -8.80
CA ALA A 128 -1.78 3.85 -9.10
C ALA A 128 -1.09 4.69 -8.01
N PRO A 129 -0.61 5.91 -8.35
CA PRO A 129 0.00 6.80 -7.37
C PRO A 129 -1.02 7.27 -6.33
N LEU A 130 -0.52 7.55 -5.12
CA LEU A 130 -1.27 8.17 -4.04
C LEU A 130 -0.79 9.61 -3.81
N PRO A 131 -1.69 10.53 -3.43
CA PRO A 131 -3.13 10.36 -3.29
C PRO A 131 -3.84 10.30 -4.65
N PHE A 132 -5.00 9.63 -4.72
CA PHE A 132 -5.81 9.56 -5.95
C PHE A 132 -6.31 10.92 -6.44
N VAL A 133 -6.52 11.85 -5.50
CA VAL A 133 -6.90 13.23 -5.79
C VAL A 133 -5.86 14.15 -5.14
N PRO A 134 -5.37 15.18 -5.84
CA PRO A 134 -4.37 16.10 -5.27
C PRO A 134 -4.83 16.73 -3.95
N ASN A 135 -3.93 16.75 -2.97
CA ASN A 135 -4.16 17.45 -1.71
C ASN A 135 -4.18 18.97 -1.92
N ARG A 136 -5.04 19.67 -1.18
CA ARG A 136 -5.14 21.15 -1.18
C ARG A 136 -4.73 21.74 0.16
N TYR A 137 -3.62 21.26 0.72
CA TYR A 137 -3.10 21.78 1.99
C TYR A 137 -2.71 23.25 1.83
N PHE A 138 -3.11 24.10 2.78
CA PHE A 138 -2.59 25.45 2.91
C PHE A 138 -1.08 25.39 3.22
N ARG A 139 -0.29 26.26 2.59
CA ARG A 139 1.19 26.22 2.69
C ARG A 139 1.83 27.53 3.17
N GLY A 140 1.03 28.48 3.65
CA GLY A 140 1.48 29.86 3.88
C GLY A 140 1.21 30.74 2.66
#